data_AF-A0A2G6F7E5-F1
#
_entry.id   AF-A0A2G6F7E5-F1
#
_cell.length_a   1.000
_cell.length_b   1.000
_cell.length_c   1.000
_cell.angle_alpha   90.00
_cell.angle_beta   90.00
_cell.angle_gamma   90.00
#
_symmetry.space_group_name_H-M   'P 1'
#
loop_
_entity.id
_entity.type
_entity.pdbx_description
1 polymer ?
#
loop_
_entity_poly.entity_id
_entity_poly.type
_entity_poly.pdbx_seq_one_letter_code
_entity_poly.pdbx_strand_id
1 'polypeptide(L)'
;MSSESIGNLDDLALGNVSEGVSETTPEEIRAKAAAAAQKMQKLRKDEKKAHGFDEALAKIIMDKTIPLKLIQFIAFLIDSEVPSLTILSLIAINNAQAAITCTQHFAKKTEQVTHDQSLDSIGLNDAISHKVDLWWKFIFLADKESTTVRLKDLRTNQRFIEHFPQQLAELFKRYLEKNKASFNKEQLEKILNERGRRLFME
;
A
#
# COMPACT_ATOMS: atom_id res chain seq x y z
N MET A 1 -14.30 -32.82 30.71
CA MET A 1 -15.21 -32.11 29.80
C MET A 1 -15.34 -30.69 30.33
N SER A 2 -14.53 -29.76 29.82
CA SER A 2 -14.84 -28.86 28.68
C SER A 2 -15.63 -27.62 29.12
N SER A 3 -14.95 -26.49 29.25
CA SER A 3 -15.17 -25.30 28.40
C SER A 3 -14.28 -24.17 28.90
N GLU A 4 -13.15 -24.00 28.20
CA GLU A 4 -12.37 -22.77 28.25
C GLU A 4 -13.22 -21.67 27.60
N SER A 5 -13.50 -20.63 28.38
CA SER A 5 -14.10 -19.39 27.92
C SER A 5 -13.15 -18.71 26.94
N ILE A 6 -13.55 -18.69 25.67
CA ILE A 6 -12.92 -17.92 24.59
C ILE A 6 -12.97 -16.45 24.99
N GLY A 7 -11.80 -15.93 25.38
CA GLY A 7 -11.59 -14.51 25.63
C GLY A 7 -11.88 -13.73 24.34
N ASN A 8 -12.87 -12.84 24.45
CA ASN A 8 -13.39 -12.00 23.39
C ASN A 8 -12.29 -11.05 22.89
N LEU A 9 -12.15 -10.92 21.57
CA LEU A 9 -11.20 -10.03 20.87
C LEU A 9 -11.51 -8.53 21.06
N ASP A 10 -12.55 -8.18 21.80
CA ASP A 10 -12.95 -6.81 22.10
C ASP A 10 -12.14 -6.15 23.24
N ASP A 11 -11.34 -6.91 24.00
CA ASP A 11 -10.60 -6.36 25.15
C ASP A 11 -9.20 -5.83 24.80
N LEU A 12 -8.85 -5.79 23.51
CA LEU A 12 -7.55 -5.31 22.99
C LEU A 12 -7.68 -4.09 22.06
N ALA A 13 -8.88 -3.60 21.84
CA ALA A 13 -9.13 -2.37 21.12
C ALA A 13 -9.68 -1.32 22.08
N LEU A 14 -8.90 -0.25 22.31
CA LEU A 14 -9.35 1.00 22.95
C LEU A 14 -9.43 0.96 24.48
N GLY A 15 -8.32 0.59 25.13
CA GLY A 15 -8.05 1.07 26.49
C GLY A 15 -7.95 2.59 26.50
N ASN A 16 -8.77 3.21 27.36
CA ASN A 16 -8.86 4.64 27.66
C ASN A 16 -7.57 5.42 27.38
N VAL A 17 -7.69 6.43 26.52
CA VAL A 17 -6.69 7.50 26.38
C VAL A 17 -6.78 8.40 27.62
N SER A 18 -6.27 7.93 28.75
CA SER A 18 -5.84 8.81 29.83
C SER A 18 -4.32 9.01 29.71
N GLU A 19 -3.93 10.24 29.42
CA GLU A 19 -2.64 10.86 29.75
C GLU A 19 -1.44 9.91 29.91
N GLY A 20 -0.83 9.57 28.78
CA GLY A 20 0.42 8.81 28.74
C GLY A 20 0.73 8.43 27.31
N VAL A 21 1.30 9.35 26.53
CA VAL A 21 1.84 9.04 25.21
C VAL A 21 3.04 8.12 25.41
N SER A 22 2.81 6.81 25.50
CA SER A 22 3.88 5.83 25.33
C SER A 22 4.37 5.95 23.90
N GLU A 23 5.56 6.53 23.74
CA GLU A 23 6.26 6.63 22.47
C GLU A 23 6.42 5.22 21.89
N THR A 24 5.59 4.89 20.89
CA THR A 24 5.70 3.60 20.21
C THR A 24 7.07 3.53 19.54
N THR A 25 7.90 2.57 19.92
CA THR A 25 9.28 2.50 19.44
C THR A 25 9.34 2.07 17.97
N PRO A 26 10.37 2.47 17.21
CA PRO A 26 10.62 1.96 15.86
C PRO A 26 10.60 0.43 15.77
N GLU A 27 11.10 -0.24 16.80
CA GLU A 27 11.13 -1.70 16.95
C GLU A 27 9.71 -2.28 17.08
N GLU A 28 8.85 -1.67 17.89
CA GLU A 28 7.45 -2.09 18.05
C GLU A 28 6.65 -1.94 16.76
N ILE A 29 6.85 -0.85 16.02
CA ILE A 29 6.18 -0.62 14.73
C ILE A 29 6.56 -1.70 13.73
N ARG A 30 7.86 -2.01 13.60
CA ARG A 30 8.33 -3.06 12.70
C ARG A 30 7.89 -4.44 13.15
N ALA A 31 7.91 -4.72 14.46
CA ALA A 31 7.45 -6.00 15.00
C ALA A 31 5.96 -6.21 14.73
N LYS A 32 5.12 -5.19 14.90
CA LYS A 32 3.69 -5.24 14.57
C LYS A 32 3.47 -5.49 13.07
N ALA A 33 4.14 -4.73 12.21
CA ALA A 33 4.05 -4.91 10.76
C ALA A 33 4.50 -6.31 10.32
N ALA A 34 5.60 -6.82 10.87
CA ALA A 34 6.12 -8.15 10.59
C ALA A 34 5.16 -9.25 11.09
N ALA A 35 4.58 -9.08 12.29
CA ALA A 35 3.59 -10.02 12.82
C ALA A 35 2.31 -10.03 11.97
N ALA A 36 1.86 -8.87 11.50
CA ALA A 36 0.70 -8.75 10.61
C ALA A 36 0.99 -9.43 9.25
N ALA A 37 2.17 -9.20 8.66
CA ALA A 37 2.61 -9.89 7.44
C ALA A 37 2.70 -11.41 7.62
N GLN A 38 3.20 -11.89 8.76
CA GLN A 38 3.23 -13.31 9.10
C GLN A 38 1.83 -13.90 9.33
N LYS A 39 0.90 -13.13 9.90
CA LYS A 39 -0.51 -13.56 10.03
C LYS A 39 -1.16 -13.74 8.66
N MET A 40 -0.89 -12.86 7.70
CA MET A 40 -1.33 -13.05 6.31
C MET A 40 -0.77 -14.34 5.69
N GLN A 41 0.50 -14.67 5.94
CA GLN A 41 1.09 -15.93 5.51
C GLN A 41 0.43 -17.16 6.18
N LYS A 42 0.11 -17.07 7.48
CA LYS A 42 -0.53 -18.16 8.23
C LYS A 42 -2.00 -18.39 7.86
N LEU A 43 -2.70 -17.36 7.37
CA LEU A 43 -4.05 -17.48 6.81
C LEU A 43 -4.07 -18.23 5.45
N ARG A 44 -2.92 -18.66 4.92
CA ARG A 44 -2.83 -19.49 3.71
C ARG A 44 -2.17 -20.84 3.98
N LYS A 45 -2.99 -21.83 4.35
CA LYS A 45 -2.68 -23.26 4.15
C LYS A 45 -3.33 -23.88 2.91
N ASP A 46 -4.04 -23.10 2.09
CA ASP A 46 -4.79 -23.63 0.93
C ASP A 46 -4.40 -23.09 -0.45
N GLU A 47 -3.23 -22.45 -0.63
CA GLU A 47 -2.84 -21.97 -1.95
C GLU A 47 -1.43 -22.37 -2.39
N LYS A 48 -1.36 -23.37 -3.28
CA LYS A 48 -0.19 -23.73 -4.10
C LYS A 48 0.23 -22.63 -5.12
N LYS A 49 -0.20 -21.37 -4.94
CA LYS A 49 -0.01 -20.26 -5.90
C LYS A 49 0.43 -18.93 -5.27
N ALA A 50 0.95 -18.93 -4.04
CA ALA A 50 1.57 -17.73 -3.50
C ALA A 50 2.87 -17.45 -4.26
N HIS A 51 2.85 -16.53 -5.23
CA HIS A 51 3.98 -16.09 -6.04
C HIS A 51 5.07 -15.33 -5.23
N GLY A 52 5.28 -15.69 -3.96
CA GLY A 52 6.30 -15.09 -3.10
C GLY A 52 6.04 -13.63 -2.68
N PHE A 53 4.85 -13.07 -2.96
CA PHE A 53 4.54 -11.66 -2.66
C PHE A 53 4.60 -11.35 -1.17
N ASP A 54 4.09 -12.24 -0.32
CA ASP A 54 4.15 -12.04 1.14
C ASP A 54 5.58 -12.08 1.65
N GLU A 55 6.44 -12.92 1.05
CA GLU A 55 7.86 -12.99 1.38
C GLU A 55 8.58 -11.71 0.92
N ALA A 56 8.27 -11.22 -0.28
CA ALA A 56 8.80 -9.96 -0.79
C ALA A 56 8.39 -8.78 0.11
N LEU A 57 7.12 -8.74 0.53
CA LEU A 57 6.62 -7.71 1.44
C LEU A 57 7.27 -7.81 2.83
N ALA A 58 7.42 -9.02 3.38
CA ALA A 58 8.11 -9.25 4.65
C ALA A 58 9.57 -8.78 4.60
N LYS A 59 10.30 -9.05 3.51
CA LYS A 59 11.67 -8.57 3.32
C LYS A 59 11.73 -7.04 3.33
N ILE A 60 10.78 -6.36 2.67
CA ILE A 60 10.69 -4.90 2.67
C ILE A 60 10.40 -4.36 4.09
N ILE A 61 9.52 -5.01 4.85
CA ILE A 61 9.20 -4.57 6.22
C ILE A 61 10.41 -4.67 7.15
N MET A 62 11.22 -5.72 6.99
CA MET A 62 12.41 -5.98 7.81
C MET A 62 13.62 -5.13 7.41
N ASP A 63 13.60 -4.49 6.25
CA ASP A 63 14.68 -3.62 5.79
C ASP A 63 14.72 -2.32 6.63
N LYS A 64 15.81 -2.15 7.37
CA LYS A 64 16.01 -1.01 8.26
C LYS A 64 16.16 0.32 7.53
N THR A 65 16.44 0.31 6.22
CA THR A 65 16.56 1.51 5.40
C THR A 65 15.20 2.09 5.00
N ILE A 66 14.12 1.32 5.16
CA ILE A 66 12.77 1.76 4.82
C ILE A 66 12.26 2.77 5.86
N PRO A 67 11.72 3.93 5.42
CA PRO A 67 11.18 4.93 6.33
C PRO A 67 10.06 4.36 7.21
N LEU A 68 10.08 4.64 8.51
CA LEU A 68 9.07 4.13 9.46
C LEU A 68 7.64 4.51 9.06
N LYS A 69 7.43 5.72 8.53
CA LYS A 69 6.11 6.14 8.02
C LYS A 69 5.58 5.23 6.91
N LEU A 70 6.47 4.70 6.06
CA LEU A 70 6.09 3.73 5.03
C LEU A 70 5.74 2.38 5.65
N ILE A 71 6.48 1.94 6.67
CA ILE A 71 6.15 0.72 7.42
C ILE A 71 4.79 0.85 8.13
N GLN A 72 4.48 2.01 8.72
CA GLN A 72 3.17 2.27 9.31
C GLN A 72 2.05 2.20 8.28
N PHE A 73 2.28 2.75 7.08
CA PHE A 73 1.30 2.64 6.00
C PHE A 73 1.12 1.20 5.53
N ILE A 74 2.20 0.44 5.38
CA ILE A 74 2.14 -1.00 5.06
C ILE A 74 1.34 -1.76 6.13
N ALA A 75 1.63 -1.53 7.42
CA ALA A 75 0.90 -2.17 8.52
C ALA A 75 -0.59 -1.84 8.47
N PHE A 76 -0.94 -0.58 8.24
CA PHE A 76 -2.31 -0.13 8.07
C PHE A 76 -3.04 -0.85 6.92
N LEU A 77 -2.36 -1.06 5.77
CA LEU A 77 -2.91 -1.79 4.64
C LEU A 77 -3.11 -3.27 4.96
N ILE A 78 -2.17 -3.90 5.67
CA ILE A 78 -2.26 -5.29 6.11
C ILE A 78 -3.43 -5.47 7.09
N ASP A 79 -3.58 -4.58 8.07
CA ASP A 79 -4.68 -4.59 9.03
C ASP A 79 -6.05 -4.37 8.35
N SER A 80 -6.04 -3.75 7.17
CA SER A 80 -7.22 -3.58 6.31
C SER A 80 -7.40 -4.71 5.30
N GLU A 81 -6.67 -5.81 5.47
CA GLU A 81 -6.72 -7.02 4.64
C GLU A 81 -6.38 -6.79 3.15
N VAL A 82 -5.64 -5.72 2.84
CA VAL A 82 -5.21 -5.44 1.47
C VAL A 82 -4.18 -6.51 1.04
N PRO A 83 -4.35 -7.15 -0.13
CA PRO A 83 -3.44 -8.19 -0.59
C PRO A 83 -2.00 -7.69 -0.80
N SER A 84 -1.01 -8.52 -0.50
CA SER A 84 0.41 -8.17 -0.62
C SER A 84 0.82 -7.67 -2.00
N LEU A 85 0.28 -8.23 -3.10
CA LEU A 85 0.57 -7.73 -4.45
C LEU A 85 0.08 -6.28 -4.64
N THR A 86 -1.10 -5.95 -4.10
CA THR A 86 -1.65 -4.59 -4.12
C THR A 86 -0.79 -3.67 -3.26
N ILE A 87 -0.38 -4.10 -2.06
CA ILE A 87 0.54 -3.33 -1.20
C ILE A 87 1.87 -3.06 -1.91
N LEU A 88 2.49 -4.09 -2.52
CA LEU A 88 3.72 -3.96 -3.30
C LEU A 88 3.53 -2.97 -4.46
N SER A 89 2.41 -3.04 -5.17
CA SER A 89 2.09 -2.12 -6.26
C SER A 89 1.94 -0.68 -5.79
N LEU A 90 1.31 -0.45 -4.62
CA LEU A 90 1.16 0.88 -4.02
C LEU A 90 2.52 1.51 -3.66
N ILE A 91 3.44 0.72 -3.10
CA ILE A 91 4.74 1.24 -2.66
C ILE A 91 5.83 1.24 -3.76
N ALA A 92 5.55 0.63 -4.92
CA ALA A 92 6.52 0.45 -6.00
C ALA A 92 7.15 1.76 -6.50
N ILE A 93 6.42 2.88 -6.46
CA ILE A 93 6.96 4.17 -6.86
C ILE A 93 8.17 4.62 -6.01
N ASN A 94 8.18 4.23 -4.73
CA ASN A 94 9.21 4.61 -3.76
C ASN A 94 10.15 3.48 -3.36
N ASN A 95 9.87 2.24 -3.77
CA ASN A 95 10.64 1.06 -3.40
C ASN A 95 11.02 0.26 -4.66
N ALA A 96 12.32 0.20 -4.95
CA ALA A 96 12.85 -0.48 -6.14
C ALA A 96 12.56 -1.99 -6.13
N GLN A 97 12.65 -2.64 -4.97
CA GLN A 97 12.38 -4.08 -4.87
C GLN A 97 10.92 -4.40 -5.19
N ALA A 98 9.99 -3.60 -4.65
CA ALA A 98 8.58 -3.71 -4.98
C ALA A 98 8.31 -3.46 -6.48
N ALA A 99 8.96 -2.46 -7.08
CA ALA A 99 8.86 -2.20 -8.52
C ALA A 99 9.37 -3.37 -9.37
N ILE A 100 10.49 -4.00 -8.99
CA ILE A 100 11.03 -5.18 -9.66
C ILE A 100 10.01 -6.33 -9.60
N THR A 101 9.47 -6.61 -8.40
CA THR A 101 8.46 -7.67 -8.24
C THR A 101 7.22 -7.41 -9.09
N CYS A 102 6.70 -6.17 -9.10
CA CYS A 102 5.53 -5.81 -9.90
C CYS A 102 5.83 -5.91 -11.41
N THR A 103 6.99 -5.45 -11.86
CA THR A 103 7.39 -5.51 -13.27
C THR A 103 7.51 -6.96 -13.75
N GLN A 104 8.11 -7.84 -12.94
CA GLN A 104 8.26 -9.25 -13.27
C GLN A 104 6.89 -9.96 -13.35
N HIS A 105 5.99 -9.66 -12.41
CA HIS A 105 4.66 -10.25 -12.39
C HIS A 105 3.78 -9.75 -13.55
N PHE A 106 3.83 -8.45 -13.83
CA PHE A 106 2.98 -7.81 -14.84
C PHE A 106 3.63 -7.62 -16.21
N ALA A 107 4.82 -8.18 -16.47
CA ALA A 107 5.62 -7.91 -17.68
C ALA A 107 4.79 -7.81 -18.97
N LYS A 108 3.99 -8.84 -19.28
CA LYS A 108 3.14 -8.89 -20.49
C LYS A 108 2.01 -7.83 -20.52
N LYS A 109 1.57 -7.37 -19.35
CA LYS A 109 0.49 -6.37 -19.18
C LYS A 109 1.01 -4.93 -19.10
N THR A 110 2.33 -4.76 -18.97
CA THR A 110 3.01 -3.46 -18.87
C THR A 110 3.90 -3.16 -20.06
N GLU A 111 4.07 -4.08 -21.00
CA GLU A 111 4.74 -3.82 -22.30
C GLU A 111 4.09 -2.68 -23.10
N GLN A 112 2.81 -2.38 -22.87
CA GLN A 112 2.06 -1.31 -23.53
C GLN A 112 1.47 -0.31 -22.53
N VAL A 113 2.28 0.18 -21.58
CA VAL A 113 1.84 1.33 -20.77
C VAL A 113 1.72 2.53 -21.70
N THR A 114 0.47 2.93 -21.99
CA THR A 114 0.17 4.18 -22.69
C THR A 114 0.30 5.33 -21.72
N HIS A 115 0.87 6.42 -22.20
CA HIS A 115 0.96 7.66 -21.44
C HIS A 115 -0.45 8.20 -21.14
N ASP A 116 -0.73 8.51 -19.87
CA ASP A 116 -1.98 9.15 -19.50
C ASP A 116 -1.83 10.67 -19.62
N GLN A 117 -2.48 11.23 -20.63
CA GLN A 117 -2.49 12.68 -20.93
C GLN A 117 -2.97 13.54 -19.75
N SER A 118 -3.69 12.98 -18.77
CA SER A 118 -4.01 13.72 -17.55
C SER A 118 -2.75 14.17 -16.79
N LEU A 119 -1.65 13.42 -16.87
CA LEU A 119 -0.38 13.76 -16.22
C LEU A 119 0.35 14.94 -16.88
N ASP A 120 0.06 15.27 -18.15
CA ASP A 120 0.67 16.41 -18.85
C ASP A 120 0.40 17.72 -18.11
N SER A 121 -0.79 17.85 -17.51
CA SER A 121 -1.18 19.02 -16.73
C SER A 121 -0.36 19.23 -15.46
N ILE A 122 0.36 18.21 -14.99
CA ILE A 122 1.25 18.29 -13.81
C ILE A 122 2.59 18.95 -14.20
N GLY A 123 2.99 18.91 -15.48
CA GLY A 123 4.27 19.44 -15.96
C GLY A 123 5.48 18.57 -15.60
N LEU A 124 5.27 17.26 -15.47
CA LEU A 124 6.34 16.29 -15.21
C LEU A 124 7.17 16.07 -16.48
N ASN A 125 8.47 15.77 -16.32
CA ASN A 125 9.28 15.31 -17.45
C ASN A 125 8.89 13.88 -17.86
N ASP A 126 9.17 13.51 -19.11
CA ASP A 126 8.76 12.24 -19.72
C ASP A 126 9.17 11.01 -18.90
N ALA A 127 10.38 11.01 -18.33
CA ALA A 127 10.89 9.88 -17.56
C ALA A 127 10.11 9.67 -16.25
N ILE A 128 9.72 10.76 -15.59
CA ILE A 128 8.91 10.73 -14.37
C ILE A 128 7.46 10.39 -14.73
N SER A 129 6.89 11.02 -15.76
CA SER A 129 5.54 10.72 -16.26
C SER A 129 5.38 9.23 -16.57
N HIS A 130 6.31 8.65 -17.32
CA HIS A 130 6.26 7.23 -17.67
C HIS A 130 6.33 6.31 -16.45
N LYS A 131 7.17 6.63 -15.45
CA LYS A 131 7.22 5.87 -14.19
C LYS A 131 5.92 5.98 -13.39
N VAL A 132 5.29 7.15 -13.40
CA VAL A 132 4.01 7.37 -12.74
C VAL A 132 2.91 6.58 -13.44
N ASP A 133 2.85 6.59 -14.77
CA ASP A 133 1.89 5.78 -15.52
C ASP A 133 2.06 4.29 -15.24
N LEU A 134 3.29 3.80 -15.25
CA LEU A 134 3.59 2.41 -14.92
C LEU A 134 3.16 2.07 -13.48
N TRP A 135 3.43 2.95 -12.53
CA TRP A 135 3.03 2.78 -11.14
C TRP A 135 1.50 2.68 -10.98
N TRP A 136 0.76 3.59 -11.59
CA TRP A 136 -0.71 3.51 -11.59
C TRP A 136 -1.20 2.23 -12.23
N LYS A 137 -0.59 1.81 -13.34
CA LYS A 137 -0.91 0.54 -13.99
C LYS A 137 -0.72 -0.65 -13.05
N PHE A 138 0.35 -0.68 -12.27
CA PHE A 138 0.55 -1.74 -11.26
C PHE A 138 -0.60 -1.78 -10.25
N ILE A 139 -0.99 -0.63 -9.69
CA ILE A 139 -2.08 -0.56 -8.70
C ILE A 139 -3.38 -1.12 -9.27
N PHE A 140 -3.79 -0.67 -10.46
CA PHE A 140 -5.03 -1.13 -11.08
C PHE A 140 -5.00 -2.61 -11.47
N LEU A 141 -3.85 -3.11 -11.97
CA LEU A 141 -3.71 -4.52 -12.32
C LEU A 141 -3.75 -5.42 -11.08
N ALA A 142 -3.05 -5.04 -10.01
CA ALA A 142 -3.04 -5.78 -8.76
C ALA A 142 -4.42 -5.83 -8.12
N ASP A 143 -5.13 -4.70 -8.09
CA ASP A 143 -6.49 -4.65 -7.56
C ASP A 143 -7.46 -5.52 -8.37
N LYS A 144 -7.36 -5.48 -9.70
CA LYS A 144 -8.18 -6.32 -10.59
C LYS A 144 -7.91 -7.82 -10.45
N GLU A 145 -6.66 -8.20 -10.21
CA GLU A 145 -6.25 -9.59 -9.98
C GLU A 145 -6.58 -10.08 -8.57
N SER A 146 -6.88 -9.19 -7.63
CA SER A 146 -7.25 -9.57 -6.28
C SER A 146 -8.55 -10.38 -6.26
N THR A 147 -8.46 -11.55 -5.63
CA THR A 147 -9.56 -12.49 -5.38
C THR A 147 -10.07 -12.45 -3.94
N THR A 148 -9.39 -11.73 -3.04
CA THR A 148 -9.75 -11.65 -1.62
C THR A 148 -10.43 -10.34 -1.27
N VAL A 149 -9.70 -9.23 -1.36
CA VAL A 149 -10.17 -7.88 -1.06
C VAL A 149 -9.72 -6.96 -2.18
N ARG A 150 -10.66 -6.22 -2.77
CA ARG A 150 -10.34 -5.10 -3.67
C ARG A 150 -10.44 -3.78 -2.92
N LEU A 151 -9.71 -2.78 -3.37
CA LEU A 151 -9.71 -1.44 -2.78
C LEU A 151 -11.12 -0.86 -2.74
N LYS A 152 -11.94 -1.12 -3.77
CA LYS A 152 -13.36 -0.72 -3.79
C LYS A 152 -14.24 -1.37 -2.73
N ASP A 153 -13.85 -2.52 -2.20
CA ASP A 153 -14.60 -3.21 -1.15
C ASP A 153 -14.37 -2.53 0.21
N LEU A 154 -13.28 -1.76 0.34
CA LEU A 154 -12.95 -0.97 1.52
C LEU A 154 -13.65 0.40 1.56
N ARG A 155 -14.52 0.70 0.58
CA ARG A 155 -15.25 1.98 0.49
C ARG A 155 -16.28 2.23 1.60
N THR A 156 -16.56 1.25 2.44
CA THR A 156 -17.42 1.42 3.62
C THR A 156 -16.61 1.56 4.90
N ASN A 157 -15.29 1.34 4.84
CA ASN A 157 -14.38 1.55 5.96
C ASN A 157 -13.98 3.03 5.99
N GLN A 158 -14.67 3.81 6.81
CA GLN A 158 -14.46 5.26 6.93
C GLN A 158 -13.00 5.61 7.23
N ARG A 159 -12.36 4.87 8.14
CA ARG A 159 -10.95 5.07 8.47
C ARG A 159 -10.05 4.87 7.26
N PHE A 160 -10.35 3.89 6.41
CA PHE A 160 -9.62 3.63 5.18
C PHE A 160 -9.77 4.74 4.16
N ILE A 161 -10.99 5.18 3.91
CA ILE A 161 -11.28 6.27 2.96
C ILE A 161 -10.59 7.57 3.38
N GLU A 162 -10.51 7.85 4.69
CA GLU A 162 -9.86 9.05 5.19
C GLU A 162 -8.34 8.97 5.13
N HIS A 163 -7.75 7.84 5.51
CA HIS A 163 -6.30 7.70 5.64
C HIS A 163 -5.59 7.36 4.32
N PHE A 164 -6.18 6.48 3.51
CA PHE A 164 -5.52 5.94 2.32
C PHE A 164 -5.13 7.03 1.29
N PRO A 165 -6.02 7.95 0.89
CA PRO A 165 -5.67 8.97 -0.10
C PRO A 165 -4.54 9.89 0.38
N GLN A 166 -4.52 10.23 1.67
CA GLN A 166 -3.47 11.07 2.26
C GLN A 166 -2.10 10.38 2.21
N GLN A 167 -2.04 9.09 2.57
CA GLN A 167 -0.80 8.33 2.51
C GLN A 167 -0.32 8.09 1.08
N LEU A 168 -1.24 7.85 0.14
CA LEU A 168 -0.92 7.71 -1.28
C LEU A 168 -0.38 9.02 -1.87
N ALA A 169 -1.00 10.15 -1.52
CA ALA A 169 -0.55 11.48 -1.92
C ALA A 169 0.86 11.79 -1.37
N GLU A 170 1.10 11.49 -0.10
CA GLU A 170 2.41 11.67 0.54
C GLU A 170 3.49 10.78 -0.10
N LEU A 171 3.16 9.53 -0.45
CA LEU A 171 4.05 8.65 -1.21
C LEU A 171 4.45 9.28 -2.55
N PHE A 172 3.46 9.76 -3.30
CA PHE A 172 3.73 10.34 -4.61
C PHE A 172 4.51 11.66 -4.50
N LYS A 173 4.16 12.52 -3.54
CA LYS A 173 4.89 13.76 -3.28
C LYS A 173 6.36 13.51 -2.96
N ARG A 174 6.66 12.55 -2.07
CA ARG A 174 8.04 12.15 -1.75
C ARG A 174 8.81 11.66 -2.96
N TYR A 175 8.14 10.92 -3.84
CA TYR A 175 8.74 10.48 -5.10
C TYR A 175 9.18 11.69 -5.94
N LEU A 176 8.27 12.63 -6.15
CA LEU A 176 8.53 13.81 -6.97
C LEU A 176 9.64 14.68 -6.37
N GLU A 177 9.62 14.90 -5.05
CA GLU A 177 10.66 15.64 -4.32
C GLU A 177 12.02 14.95 -4.40
N LYS A 178 12.09 13.63 -4.20
CA LYS A 178 13.33 12.85 -4.32
C LYS A 178 13.94 12.94 -5.72
N ASN A 179 13.10 13.01 -6.75
CA ASN A 179 13.54 13.15 -8.14
C ASN A 179 13.69 14.61 -8.58
N LYS A 180 13.57 15.58 -7.67
CA LYS A 180 13.64 17.03 -7.94
C LYS A 180 12.73 17.45 -9.10
N ALA A 181 11.58 16.82 -9.21
CA ALA A 181 10.59 17.13 -10.24
C ALA A 181 10.03 18.53 -9.97
N SER A 182 9.96 19.36 -11.00
CA SER A 182 9.06 20.51 -10.99
C SER A 182 7.66 19.99 -11.29
N PHE A 183 6.66 20.42 -10.53
CA PHE A 183 5.27 20.02 -10.76
C PHE A 183 4.29 21.06 -10.25
N ASN A 184 3.13 21.11 -10.88
CA ASN A 184 2.00 21.90 -10.40
C ASN A 184 1.31 21.16 -9.24
N LYS A 185 1.40 21.72 -8.03
CA LYS A 185 0.83 21.14 -6.80
C LYS A 185 -0.70 21.00 -6.85
N GLU A 186 -1.39 22.01 -7.38
CA GLU A 186 -2.84 22.02 -7.46
C GLU A 186 -3.36 20.95 -8.44
N GLN A 187 -2.72 20.82 -9.60
CA GLN A 187 -3.06 19.78 -10.58
C GLN A 187 -2.73 18.38 -10.05
N LEU A 188 -1.61 18.23 -9.33
CA LEU A 188 -1.24 16.99 -8.68
C LEU A 188 -2.32 16.53 -7.68
N GLU A 189 -2.78 17.43 -6.80
CA GLU A 189 -3.85 17.13 -5.84
C GLU A 189 -5.15 16.74 -6.55
N LYS A 190 -5.51 17.44 -7.63
CA LYS A 190 -6.70 17.13 -8.43
C LYS A 190 -6.63 15.72 -9.03
N ILE A 191 -5.49 15.34 -9.62
CA ILE A 191 -5.31 14.02 -10.24
C ILE A 191 -5.28 12.92 -9.19
N LEU A 192 -4.60 13.16 -8.06
CA LEU A 192 -4.59 12.23 -6.93
C LEU A 192 -6.00 11.97 -6.40
N ASN A 193 -6.81 13.02 -6.27
CA ASN A 193 -8.19 12.91 -5.84
C ASN A 193 -9.06 12.16 -6.86
N GLU A 194 -8.90 12.46 -8.16
CA GLU A 194 -9.66 11.78 -9.21
C GLU A 194 -9.31 10.30 -9.29
N ARG A 195 -8.01 9.96 -9.38
CA ARG A 195 -7.55 8.57 -9.45
C ARG A 195 -7.84 7.81 -8.15
N GLY A 196 -7.69 8.49 -7.01
CA GLY A 196 -8.09 7.96 -5.70
C GLY A 196 -9.57 7.59 -5.69
N ARG A 197 -10.47 8.44 -6.20
CA ARG A 197 -11.89 8.11 -6.34
C ARG A 197 -12.13 6.91 -7.26
N ARG A 198 -11.43 6.81 -8.40
CA ARG A 198 -11.57 5.67 -9.32
C ARG A 198 -11.24 4.34 -8.65
N LEU A 199 -10.18 4.29 -7.83
CA LEU A 199 -9.82 3.09 -7.06
C LEU A 199 -10.94 2.59 -6.12
N PHE A 200 -11.88 3.46 -5.74
CA PHE A 200 -12.99 3.12 -4.85
C PHE A 200 -14.35 2.98 -5.55
N MET A 201 -14.47 3.41 -6.82
CA MET A 201 -15.73 3.45 -7.57
C MET A 201 -15.84 2.37 -8.67
N GLU A 202 -14.74 1.95 -9.28
CA GLU A 202 -14.69 0.91 -10.34
C GLU A 202 -14.46 -0.49 -9.76
#